data_AF-A0A8J7LNI5-F1
#
_entry.id   AF-A0A8J7LNI5-F1
#
_cell.length_a   1.000
_cell.length_b   1.000
_cell.length_c   1.000
_cell.angle_alpha   90.00
_cell.angle_beta   90.00
_cell.angle_gamma   90.00
#
_symmetry.space_group_name_H-M   'P 1'
#
loop_
_entity.id
_entity.type
_entity.pdbx_description
1 polymer ?
#
loop_
_entity_poly.entity_id
_entity_poly.type
_entity_poly.pdbx_seq_one_letter_code
_entity_poly.pdbx_strand_id
1 'polypeptide(L)'
;MRTLQFYKITITLLFFFTTGFHNYAQKPKQTINVLEYGAIPNDGKDDTNALRNAVKKAVATPNATLLLPAGRYHISDSLALKIQNDAMSGKLGKNPQDQLFVPNKDYAIGLDFNGAKDLEIQAKDALLICDGWMEPLSFRNARNIVLNGITIDYKRRPNNQGEIVNMGDDFVDVTFTEEETLAKDQIVLRIMIYDKTKQSFSGAGVYYKRKEQIAPNTMRFYGKDIRNQSKLGNMLLTYSGFHYRPAILIYKTKDMVLNNVTIHSQAGMGIVGHLSENITMNHLKIVPNQGRYASTNTDATHFATNRGFIKFNACEFGGQGDDATNVHTYYTHIANNDPNTKKCDIMVDRKNYTHSSYLDEPQAGDVLAVIDKNTLEEKSYVRVHQFWTYPLQDKVRIEYDGEIPNDTDNYYLINITTTPQLEFKNCIVRSHRARSVLVKTRKVLIKNNTFSNTTGTAIHLGAEGDWGEGTASEDVIITDNIFNNCGLGGPDDGTIEGASAVALHVKAPNKDMPGLHKRILIENNVVNGGKHAIVIKGSEDVTIRNNVFNNLTDASISVGATTRLKAYKNHGANAITIGDMQPALPNQY
;
A
#
# COMPACT_ATOMS: atom_id res chain seq x y z
N MET A 1 80.19 6.63 28.90
CA MET A 1 79.18 5.66 29.37
C MET A 1 78.51 6.20 30.62
N ARG A 2 77.19 5.97 30.75
CA ARG A 2 76.23 6.36 31.82
C ARG A 2 75.51 7.71 31.59
N THR A 3 74.46 7.72 30.77
CA THR A 3 73.01 7.53 31.07
C THR A 3 72.33 8.79 31.61
N LEU A 4 71.68 9.54 30.70
CA LEU A 4 70.64 10.53 30.98
C LEU A 4 69.32 9.82 31.28
N GLN A 5 68.61 10.26 32.31
CA GLN A 5 67.29 9.78 32.70
C GLN A 5 66.26 10.88 32.41
N PHE A 6 65.36 10.66 31.44
CA PHE A 6 64.24 11.54 31.13
C PHE A 6 63.07 11.25 32.06
N TYR A 7 62.57 12.26 32.79
CA TYR A 7 61.28 12.21 33.48
C TYR A 7 60.17 12.62 32.50
N LYS A 8 59.23 11.71 32.22
CA LYS A 8 57.97 12.03 31.55
C LYS A 8 57.00 12.64 32.57
N ILE A 9 56.59 13.89 32.35
CA ILE A 9 55.47 14.51 33.05
C ILE A 9 54.20 14.19 32.26
N THR A 10 53.29 13.43 32.87
CA THR A 10 51.95 13.18 32.32
C THR A 10 51.00 14.22 32.91
N ILE A 11 50.56 15.18 32.10
CA ILE A 11 49.51 16.13 32.47
C ILE A 11 48.16 15.45 32.20
N THR A 12 47.46 15.04 33.26
CA THR A 12 46.07 14.59 33.19
C THR A 12 45.16 15.81 33.33
N LEU A 13 44.59 16.31 32.23
CA LEU A 13 43.50 17.28 32.27
C LEU A 13 42.23 16.57 32.76
N LEU A 14 41.81 16.85 34.00
CA LEU A 14 40.47 16.51 34.48
C LEU A 14 39.46 17.48 33.85
N PHE A 15 38.69 17.03 32.87
CA PHE A 15 37.45 17.68 32.46
C PHE A 15 36.39 17.38 33.52
N PHE A 16 36.02 18.37 34.33
CA PHE A 16 34.80 18.32 35.14
C PHE A 16 33.60 18.41 34.20
N PHE A 17 33.02 17.27 33.82
CA PHE A 17 31.65 17.21 33.32
C PHE A 17 30.70 17.48 34.49
N THR A 18 30.18 18.70 34.58
CA THR A 18 28.99 18.98 35.38
C THR A 18 27.81 18.33 34.67
N THR A 19 27.41 17.14 35.12
CA THR A 19 26.15 16.49 34.74
C THR A 19 25.00 17.27 35.36
N GLY A 20 24.61 18.36 34.70
CA GLY A 20 23.33 19.00 34.96
C GLY A 20 22.22 18.03 34.57
N PHE A 21 21.71 17.28 35.54
CA PHE A 21 20.40 16.63 35.43
C PHE A 21 19.34 17.73 35.27
N HIS A 22 19.12 18.18 34.04
CA HIS A 22 17.86 18.79 33.67
C HIS A 22 16.82 17.66 33.70
N ASN A 23 16.17 17.49 34.84
CA ASN A 23 14.84 16.93 34.88
C ASN A 23 13.97 17.83 33.99
N TYR A 24 13.88 17.50 32.70
CA TYR A 24 12.76 17.94 31.89
C TYR A 24 11.53 17.25 32.50
N ALA A 25 10.91 17.90 33.48
CA ALA A 25 9.54 17.59 33.85
C ALA A 25 8.75 17.65 32.54
N GLN A 26 8.33 16.49 32.03
CA GLN A 26 7.40 16.44 30.91
C GLN A 26 6.20 17.28 31.34
N LYS A 27 5.93 18.38 30.61
CA LYS A 27 4.71 19.14 30.83
C LYS A 27 3.54 18.15 30.81
N PRO A 28 2.61 18.21 31.78
CA PRO A 28 1.49 17.30 31.83
C PRO A 28 0.75 17.36 30.50
N LYS A 29 0.51 16.18 29.91
CA LYS A 29 -0.12 16.03 28.61
C LYS A 29 -1.53 16.63 28.67
N GLN A 30 -1.78 17.69 27.92
CA GLN A 30 -3.10 18.31 27.91
C GLN A 30 -4.07 17.37 27.17
N THR A 31 -5.11 16.93 27.86
CA THR A 31 -6.18 16.14 27.25
C THR A 31 -7.23 17.07 26.66
N ILE A 32 -7.60 16.82 25.42
CA ILE A 32 -8.63 17.52 24.66
C ILE A 32 -9.70 16.48 24.37
N ASN A 33 -10.78 16.53 25.14
CA ASN A 33 -11.87 15.57 25.03
C ASN A 33 -12.91 16.10 24.03
N VAL A 34 -13.22 15.31 23.00
CA VAL A 34 -14.19 15.75 21.96
C VAL A 34 -15.58 16.04 22.52
N LEU A 35 -15.95 15.45 23.66
CA LEU A 35 -17.22 15.75 24.36
C LEU A 35 -17.33 17.23 24.76
N GLU A 36 -16.20 17.87 25.14
CA GLU A 36 -16.16 19.29 25.53
C GLU A 36 -16.43 20.23 24.35
N TYR A 37 -16.31 19.71 23.12
CA TYR A 37 -16.61 20.41 21.88
C TYR A 37 -18.00 20.08 21.34
N GLY A 38 -18.75 19.20 22.00
CA GLY A 38 -20.11 18.81 21.64
C GLY A 38 -20.22 17.59 20.71
N ALA A 39 -19.15 16.81 20.53
CA ALA A 39 -19.22 15.56 19.77
C ALA A 39 -19.73 14.46 20.71
N ILE A 40 -20.99 14.08 20.62
CA ILE A 40 -21.63 13.17 21.57
C ILE A 40 -21.84 11.82 20.89
N PRO A 41 -21.12 10.75 21.27
CA PRO A 41 -21.25 9.47 20.61
C PRO A 41 -22.65 8.87 20.79
N ASN A 42 -23.14 8.20 19.75
CA ASN A 42 -24.40 7.45 19.70
C ASN A 42 -25.68 8.30 19.79
N ASP A 43 -25.62 9.62 19.61
CA ASP A 43 -26.82 10.47 19.62
C ASP A 43 -27.49 10.62 18.24
N GLY A 44 -26.86 10.07 17.19
CA GLY A 44 -27.34 10.07 15.82
C GLY A 44 -27.24 11.43 15.11
N LYS A 45 -26.58 12.43 15.72
CA LYS A 45 -26.39 13.76 15.15
C LYS A 45 -25.04 13.87 14.45
N ASP A 46 -24.88 14.94 13.69
CA ASP A 46 -23.65 15.27 12.99
C ASP A 46 -22.62 15.88 13.97
N ASP A 47 -21.49 15.20 14.17
CA ASP A 47 -20.40 15.61 15.06
C ASP A 47 -19.30 16.42 14.33
N THR A 48 -19.46 16.70 13.03
CA THR A 48 -18.41 17.26 12.17
C THR A 48 -17.73 18.48 12.77
N ASN A 49 -18.51 19.49 13.14
CA ASN A 49 -17.96 20.75 13.64
C ASN A 49 -17.28 20.56 15.00
N ALA A 50 -17.86 19.75 15.88
CA ALA A 50 -17.32 19.47 17.19
C ALA A 50 -15.97 18.73 17.09
N LEU A 51 -15.91 17.66 16.29
CA LEU A 51 -14.69 16.90 16.05
C LEU A 51 -13.61 17.75 15.39
N ARG A 52 -13.94 18.50 14.32
CA ARG A 52 -12.98 19.39 13.64
C ARG A 52 -12.43 20.47 14.58
N ASN A 53 -13.26 21.04 15.46
CA ASN A 53 -12.81 22.02 16.46
C ASN A 53 -11.88 21.41 17.51
N ALA A 54 -12.19 20.20 18.01
CA ALA A 54 -11.33 19.48 18.94
C ALA A 54 -9.98 19.12 18.31
N VAL A 55 -9.98 18.63 17.06
CA VAL A 55 -8.76 18.34 16.29
C VAL A 55 -7.92 19.60 16.10
N LYS A 56 -8.53 20.72 15.68
CA LYS A 56 -7.83 22.00 15.55
C LYS A 56 -7.17 22.44 16.86
N LYS A 57 -7.85 22.25 18.00
CA LYS A 57 -7.25 22.51 19.31
C LYS A 57 -6.07 21.57 19.58
N ALA A 58 -6.20 20.29 19.28
CA ALA A 58 -5.15 19.29 19.50
C ALA A 58 -3.89 19.56 18.69
N VAL A 59 -4.06 19.89 17.40
CA VAL A 59 -2.93 20.29 16.53
C VAL A 59 -2.22 21.54 17.06
N ALA A 60 -2.97 22.51 17.60
CA ALA A 60 -2.41 23.74 18.15
C ALA A 60 -1.79 23.59 19.55
N THR A 61 -1.93 22.44 20.20
CA THR A 61 -1.51 22.21 21.59
C THR A 61 -0.29 21.28 21.61
N PRO A 62 0.90 21.76 22.03
CA PRO A 62 2.09 20.93 22.12
C PRO A 62 1.91 19.78 23.11
N ASN A 63 2.35 18.57 22.75
CA ASN A 63 2.28 17.38 23.61
C ASN A 63 0.85 17.14 24.15
N ALA A 64 -0.12 16.98 23.24
CA ALA A 64 -1.53 16.81 23.59
C ALA A 64 -1.99 15.35 23.46
N THR A 65 -3.06 15.01 24.18
CA THR A 65 -3.90 13.84 23.91
C THR A 65 -5.24 14.32 23.36
N LEU A 66 -5.61 13.89 22.16
CA LEU A 66 -6.98 13.99 21.68
C LEU A 66 -7.75 12.75 22.10
N LEU A 67 -8.79 12.89 22.92
CA LEU A 67 -9.60 11.78 23.42
C LEU A 67 -10.96 11.75 22.71
N LEU A 68 -11.23 10.65 22.01
CA LEU A 68 -12.52 10.27 21.44
C LEU A 68 -13.05 9.08 22.25
N PRO A 69 -13.96 9.29 23.22
CA PRO A 69 -14.59 8.20 23.95
C PRO A 69 -15.29 7.20 23.02
N ALA A 70 -15.44 5.96 23.48
CA ALA A 70 -16.08 4.90 22.70
C ALA A 70 -17.49 5.27 22.22
N GLY A 71 -17.85 4.80 21.03
CA GLY A 71 -19.17 4.97 20.44
C GLY A 71 -19.14 5.52 19.02
N ARG A 72 -20.34 5.69 18.45
CA ARG A 72 -20.55 6.06 17.05
C ARG A 72 -20.59 7.57 16.89
N TYR A 73 -19.70 8.11 16.07
CA TYR A 73 -19.65 9.51 15.67
C TYR A 73 -19.96 9.64 14.18
N HIS A 74 -20.61 10.74 13.80
CA HIS A 74 -20.92 11.02 12.40
C HIS A 74 -20.13 12.21 11.91
N ILE A 75 -19.54 12.09 10.71
CA ILE A 75 -18.93 13.21 10.00
C ILE A 75 -19.53 13.32 8.61
N SER A 76 -19.95 14.52 8.24
CA SER A 76 -20.55 14.86 6.96
C SER A 76 -19.92 16.12 6.39
N ASP A 77 -19.81 16.17 5.07
CA ASP A 77 -19.32 17.36 4.38
C ASP A 77 -20.08 17.52 3.06
N SER A 78 -20.51 18.75 2.76
CA SER A 78 -21.32 19.02 1.57
C SER A 78 -20.55 18.72 0.27
N LEU A 79 -19.24 18.95 0.26
CA LEU A 79 -18.38 18.58 -0.86
C LEU A 79 -18.25 17.05 -0.95
N ALA A 80 -18.09 16.35 0.18
CA ALA A 80 -18.01 14.89 0.22
C ALA A 80 -19.30 14.23 -0.32
N LEU A 81 -20.46 14.73 0.09
CA LEU A 81 -21.77 14.29 -0.41
C LEU A 81 -21.91 14.53 -1.91
N LYS A 82 -21.49 15.72 -2.38
CA LYS A 82 -21.49 16.04 -3.81
C LYS A 82 -20.58 15.10 -4.59
N ILE A 83 -19.36 14.83 -4.12
CA ILE A 83 -18.40 13.92 -4.76
C ILE A 83 -19.00 12.51 -4.86
N GLN A 84 -19.54 11.98 -3.75
CA GLN A 84 -20.21 10.69 -3.73
C GLN A 84 -21.35 10.62 -4.75
N ASN A 85 -22.26 11.59 -4.73
CA ASN A 85 -23.42 11.58 -5.62
C ASN A 85 -23.03 11.73 -7.09
N ASP A 86 -22.10 12.65 -7.40
CA ASP A 86 -21.61 12.89 -8.76
C ASP A 86 -20.88 11.64 -9.30
N ALA A 87 -20.07 10.95 -8.47
CA ALA A 87 -19.38 9.73 -8.86
C ALA A 87 -20.33 8.57 -9.10
N MET A 88 -21.26 8.32 -8.18
CA MET A 88 -22.15 7.16 -8.25
C MET A 88 -23.22 7.31 -9.33
N SER A 89 -23.64 8.52 -9.67
CA SER A 89 -24.74 8.79 -10.61
C SER A 89 -24.40 8.73 -12.10
N GLY A 90 -23.11 8.62 -12.48
CA GLY A 90 -22.74 8.73 -13.90
C GLY A 90 -22.11 10.07 -14.28
N LYS A 91 -22.28 11.10 -13.46
CA LYS A 91 -22.00 12.49 -13.85
C LYS A 91 -20.52 12.77 -14.13
N LEU A 92 -19.62 12.02 -13.50
CA LEU A 92 -18.17 12.15 -13.71
C LEU A 92 -17.65 11.32 -14.90
N GLY A 93 -18.53 10.81 -15.75
CA GLY A 93 -18.19 9.96 -16.89
C GLY A 93 -18.13 8.49 -16.52
N LYS A 94 -17.62 7.66 -17.45
CA LYS A 94 -17.61 6.19 -17.29
C LYS A 94 -16.71 5.74 -16.15
N ASN A 95 -15.60 6.45 -15.91
CA ASN A 95 -14.67 6.19 -14.81
C ASN A 95 -14.49 7.47 -13.96
N PRO A 96 -15.12 7.56 -12.77
CA PRO A 96 -14.97 8.73 -11.91
C PRO A 96 -13.52 9.02 -11.49
N GLN A 97 -12.63 8.02 -11.50
CA GLN A 97 -11.20 8.20 -11.19
C GLN A 97 -10.56 9.27 -12.08
N ASP A 98 -10.91 9.33 -13.36
CA ASP A 98 -10.33 10.26 -14.34
C ASP A 98 -10.57 11.73 -13.97
N GLN A 99 -11.55 12.00 -13.10
CA GLN A 99 -11.92 13.34 -12.63
C GLN A 99 -11.61 13.58 -11.15
N LEU A 100 -11.50 12.51 -10.36
CA LEU A 100 -11.36 12.56 -8.90
C LEU A 100 -9.94 12.24 -8.41
N PHE A 101 -9.18 11.48 -9.19
CA PHE A 101 -7.82 11.06 -8.84
C PHE A 101 -6.79 11.83 -9.67
N VAL A 102 -6.91 13.15 -9.62
CA VAL A 102 -6.04 14.08 -10.36
C VAL A 102 -5.46 15.11 -9.38
N PRO A 103 -4.20 15.55 -9.56
CA PRO A 103 -3.58 16.56 -8.70
C PRO A 103 -4.39 17.85 -8.64
N ASN A 104 -4.31 18.53 -7.49
CA ASN A 104 -4.94 19.84 -7.25
C ASN A 104 -6.48 19.88 -7.40
N LYS A 105 -7.14 18.71 -7.48
CA LYS A 105 -8.61 18.63 -7.40
C LYS A 105 -9.08 18.87 -5.98
N ASP A 106 -10.13 19.66 -5.81
CA ASP A 106 -10.75 19.84 -4.50
C ASP A 106 -11.33 18.52 -3.96
N TYR A 107 -11.08 18.26 -2.69
CA TYR A 107 -11.62 17.11 -1.96
C TYR A 107 -11.95 17.50 -0.52
N ALA A 108 -12.82 16.72 0.12
CA ALA A 108 -13.18 16.91 1.51
C ALA A 108 -12.21 16.16 2.43
N ILE A 109 -11.74 16.83 3.49
CA ILE A 109 -10.99 16.22 4.59
C ILE A 109 -11.92 16.09 5.79
N GLY A 110 -12.01 14.91 6.38
CA GLY A 110 -12.78 14.70 7.61
C GLY A 110 -12.14 15.43 8.78
N LEU A 111 -11.04 14.86 9.29
CA LEU A 111 -10.23 15.36 10.39
C LEU A 111 -8.81 15.68 9.90
N ASP A 112 -8.44 16.96 9.93
CA ASP A 112 -7.16 17.46 9.42
C ASP A 112 -6.13 17.64 10.54
N PHE A 113 -5.10 16.80 10.54
CA PHE A 113 -3.98 16.83 11.47
C PHE A 113 -2.72 17.48 10.87
N ASN A 114 -2.89 18.33 9.85
CA ASN A 114 -1.77 19.01 9.23
C ASN A 114 -0.91 19.79 10.25
N GLY A 115 0.39 19.53 10.26
CA GLY A 115 1.36 20.19 11.14
C GLY A 115 1.36 19.69 12.59
N ALA A 116 0.60 18.63 12.92
CA ALA A 116 0.56 18.07 14.27
C ALA A 116 1.95 17.59 14.73
N LYS A 117 2.27 17.81 16.02
CA LYS A 117 3.54 17.42 16.63
C LYS A 117 3.30 16.84 18.00
N ASP A 118 3.91 15.67 18.27
CA ASP A 118 3.90 15.07 19.59
C ASP A 118 2.45 14.84 20.08
N LEU A 119 1.61 14.26 19.23
CA LEU A 119 0.17 14.11 19.46
C LEU A 119 -0.18 12.63 19.61
N GLU A 120 -0.91 12.31 20.67
CA GLU A 120 -1.57 11.02 20.82
C GLU A 120 -3.07 11.16 20.65
N ILE A 121 -3.66 10.25 19.89
CA ILE A 121 -5.09 10.17 19.64
C ILE A 121 -5.58 8.88 20.28
N GLN A 122 -6.45 9.01 21.27
CA GLN A 122 -7.08 7.93 22.01
C GLN A 122 -8.51 7.77 21.51
N ALA A 123 -8.75 6.77 20.67
CA ALA A 123 -10.02 6.53 19.98
C ALA A 123 -10.44 5.06 20.03
N LYS A 124 -10.05 4.35 21.09
CA LYS A 124 -10.43 2.94 21.30
C LYS A 124 -11.96 2.81 21.27
N ASP A 125 -12.46 1.88 20.47
CA ASP A 125 -13.89 1.59 20.29
C ASP A 125 -14.73 2.78 19.79
N ALA A 126 -14.08 3.83 19.25
CA ALA A 126 -14.76 4.89 18.50
C ALA A 126 -15.00 4.45 17.05
N LEU A 127 -16.23 4.61 16.58
CA LEU A 127 -16.64 4.34 15.20
C LEU A 127 -16.96 5.66 14.50
N LEU A 128 -16.12 6.07 13.56
CA LEU A 128 -16.33 7.24 12.71
C LEU A 128 -17.10 6.82 11.45
N ILE A 129 -18.31 7.35 11.30
CA ILE A 129 -19.17 7.12 10.14
C ILE A 129 -19.13 8.32 9.21
N CYS A 130 -18.54 8.12 8.03
CA CYS A 130 -18.46 9.15 6.99
C CYS A 130 -19.77 9.19 6.16
N ASP A 131 -20.33 10.39 6.01
CA ASP A 131 -21.44 10.69 5.12
C ASP A 131 -20.96 11.55 3.93
N GLY A 132 -20.82 10.92 2.77
CA GLY A 132 -20.11 11.47 1.60
C GLY A 132 -18.68 10.95 1.50
N TRP A 133 -18.16 10.83 0.28
CA TRP A 133 -16.79 10.36 0.00
C TRP A 133 -15.77 11.43 0.37
N MET A 134 -14.87 11.12 1.32
CA MET A 134 -13.86 12.05 1.84
C MET A 134 -12.52 11.35 2.09
N GLU A 135 -11.52 12.12 2.53
CA GLU A 135 -10.31 11.66 3.22
C GLU A 135 -10.56 11.76 4.74
N PRO A 136 -11.03 10.69 5.42
CA PRO A 136 -11.40 10.71 6.83
C PRO A 136 -10.32 11.29 7.74
N LEU A 137 -9.08 10.81 7.66
CA LEU A 137 -7.97 11.29 8.49
C LEU A 137 -6.79 11.73 7.61
N SER A 138 -6.34 12.98 7.79
CA SER A 138 -5.22 13.54 7.03
C SER A 138 -4.06 13.92 7.95
N PHE A 139 -2.95 13.20 7.86
CA PHE A 139 -1.70 13.50 8.57
C PHE A 139 -0.68 14.05 7.58
N ARG A 140 -0.57 15.38 7.54
CA ARG A 140 0.32 16.09 6.62
C ARG A 140 1.35 16.89 7.40
N ASN A 141 2.61 16.87 7.00
CA ASN A 141 3.67 17.66 7.65
C ASN A 141 3.74 17.44 9.18
N ALA A 142 3.39 16.23 9.63
CA ALA A 142 3.24 15.90 11.04
C ALA A 142 4.47 15.14 11.57
N ARG A 143 4.62 15.08 12.89
CA ARG A 143 5.68 14.26 13.50
C ARG A 143 5.30 13.70 14.87
N ASN A 144 5.83 12.51 15.19
CA ASN A 144 5.63 11.84 16.47
C ASN A 144 4.14 11.74 16.82
N ILE A 145 3.42 10.97 16.00
CA ILE A 145 1.98 10.79 16.10
C ILE A 145 1.69 9.35 16.51
N VAL A 146 0.82 9.17 17.51
CA VAL A 146 0.33 7.86 17.94
C VAL A 146 -1.19 7.85 17.85
N LEU A 147 -1.76 7.02 16.98
CA LEU A 147 -3.19 6.77 16.89
C LEU A 147 -3.53 5.42 17.52
N ASN A 148 -4.23 5.46 18.66
CA ASN A 148 -4.67 4.29 19.41
C ASN A 148 -6.18 4.09 19.24
N GLY A 149 -6.57 3.19 18.34
CA GLY A 149 -7.96 2.90 18.00
C GLY A 149 -8.47 3.72 16.82
N ILE A 150 -9.80 3.77 16.71
CA ILE A 150 -10.65 4.24 15.61
C ILE A 150 -11.05 3.15 14.62
N THR A 151 -12.35 3.08 14.35
CA THR A 151 -12.95 2.32 13.25
C THR A 151 -13.55 3.31 12.25
N ILE A 152 -13.31 3.13 10.95
CA ILE A 152 -13.85 3.98 9.88
C ILE A 152 -14.79 3.15 9.01
N ASP A 153 -16.02 3.65 8.81
CA ASP A 153 -16.99 3.10 7.86
C ASP A 153 -17.82 4.24 7.24
N TYR A 154 -18.69 3.90 6.28
CA TYR A 154 -19.49 4.87 5.55
C TYR A 154 -20.98 4.63 5.74
N LYS A 155 -21.75 5.72 5.76
CA LYS A 155 -23.22 5.67 5.70
C LYS A 155 -23.68 5.15 4.34
N ARG A 156 -23.13 5.69 3.24
CA ARG A 156 -23.28 5.15 1.89
C ARG A 156 -21.93 4.64 1.40
N ARG A 157 -21.77 3.32 1.40
CA ARG A 157 -20.52 2.68 0.96
C ARG A 157 -20.35 2.83 -0.56
N PRO A 158 -19.10 2.88 -1.06
CA PRO A 158 -18.78 3.06 -2.47
C PRO A 158 -18.91 1.77 -3.31
N ASN A 159 -19.15 0.64 -2.64
CA ASN A 159 -19.44 -0.66 -3.22
C ASN A 159 -20.78 -1.20 -2.70
N ASN A 160 -21.43 -2.02 -3.52
CA ASN A 160 -22.67 -2.73 -3.18
C ASN A 160 -22.43 -4.24 -3.28
N GLN A 161 -23.24 -5.03 -2.57
CA GLN A 161 -23.25 -6.48 -2.68
C GLN A 161 -24.68 -7.01 -2.79
N GLY A 162 -24.89 -8.00 -3.64
CA GLY A 162 -26.18 -8.67 -3.78
C GLY A 162 -26.00 -10.15 -4.07
N GLU A 163 -27.03 -10.94 -3.77
CA GLU A 163 -27.01 -12.39 -3.98
C GLU A 163 -27.45 -12.74 -5.41
N ILE A 164 -26.72 -13.65 -6.05
CA ILE A 164 -27.07 -14.16 -7.38
C ILE A 164 -28.22 -15.17 -7.22
N VAL A 165 -29.41 -14.80 -7.70
CA VAL A 165 -30.67 -15.56 -7.48
C VAL A 165 -31.16 -16.28 -8.73
N ASN A 166 -30.74 -15.85 -9.92
CA ASN A 166 -31.09 -16.51 -11.18
C ASN A 166 -29.97 -16.29 -12.21
N MET A 167 -29.84 -17.21 -13.17
CA MET A 167 -28.80 -17.18 -14.19
C MET A 167 -29.36 -17.70 -15.51
N GLY A 168 -29.18 -16.94 -16.59
CA GLY A 168 -29.49 -17.37 -17.95
C GLY A 168 -28.23 -17.71 -18.74
N ASP A 169 -28.36 -17.82 -20.06
CA ASP A 169 -27.23 -18.19 -20.94
C ASP A 169 -26.12 -17.14 -20.92
N ASP A 170 -26.49 -15.86 -20.89
CA ASP A 170 -25.58 -14.72 -20.95
C ASP A 170 -25.81 -13.68 -19.86
N PHE A 171 -26.58 -13.98 -18.81
CA PHE A 171 -26.86 -13.02 -17.74
C PHE A 171 -26.91 -13.66 -16.35
N VAL A 172 -26.82 -12.81 -15.34
CA VAL A 172 -27.12 -13.14 -13.94
C VAL A 172 -28.07 -12.11 -13.34
N ASP A 173 -29.01 -12.56 -12.53
CA ASP A 173 -29.93 -11.72 -11.76
C ASP A 173 -29.46 -11.67 -10.32
N VAL A 174 -29.35 -10.46 -9.78
CA VAL A 174 -28.78 -10.18 -8.46
C VAL A 174 -29.79 -9.43 -7.63
N THR A 175 -30.12 -9.96 -6.46
CA THR A 175 -30.99 -9.30 -5.48
C THR A 175 -30.14 -8.61 -4.42
N PHE A 176 -30.36 -7.31 -4.24
CA PHE A 176 -29.74 -6.48 -3.21
C PHE A 176 -30.68 -6.33 -2.02
N THR A 177 -30.13 -6.15 -0.82
CA THR A 177 -30.93 -5.78 0.35
C THR A 177 -31.27 -4.28 0.30
N GLU A 178 -32.22 -3.83 1.13
CA GLU A 178 -32.56 -2.40 1.22
C GLU A 178 -31.33 -1.55 1.63
N GLU A 179 -30.50 -2.07 2.54
CA GLU A 179 -29.24 -1.43 2.99
C GLU A 179 -28.14 -1.43 1.91
N GLU A 180 -28.24 -2.32 0.91
CA GLU A 180 -27.26 -2.50 -0.18
C GLU A 180 -27.82 -2.09 -1.55
N THR A 181 -28.87 -1.28 -1.59
CA THR A 181 -29.59 -0.98 -2.84
C THR A 181 -28.64 -0.40 -3.90
N LEU A 182 -28.61 -1.05 -5.07
CA LEU A 182 -27.97 -0.54 -6.26
C LEU A 182 -28.99 0.27 -7.06
N ALA A 183 -28.81 1.59 -7.13
CA ALA A 183 -29.74 2.43 -7.89
C ALA A 183 -29.68 2.08 -9.39
N LYS A 184 -30.83 2.15 -10.07
CA LYS A 184 -30.98 1.77 -11.49
C LYS A 184 -29.91 2.38 -12.38
N ASP A 185 -29.60 3.66 -12.19
CA ASP A 185 -28.66 4.42 -13.01
C ASP A 185 -27.27 4.56 -12.39
N GLN A 186 -27.01 3.86 -11.27
CA GLN A 186 -25.70 3.90 -10.62
C GLN A 186 -24.61 3.31 -11.53
N ILE A 187 -23.43 3.94 -11.56
CA ILE A 187 -22.25 3.38 -12.23
C ILE A 187 -21.84 2.07 -11.58
N VAL A 188 -21.52 1.08 -12.42
CA VAL A 188 -20.83 -0.15 -12.04
C VAL A 188 -19.58 -0.24 -12.91
N LEU A 189 -18.43 0.02 -12.31
CA LEU A 189 -17.13 0.01 -12.99
C LEU A 189 -16.47 -1.36 -12.99
N ARG A 190 -16.59 -2.09 -11.89
CA ARG A 190 -16.03 -3.43 -11.75
C ARG A 190 -17.01 -4.32 -11.04
N ILE A 191 -17.01 -5.58 -11.44
CA ILE A 191 -17.73 -6.65 -10.76
C ILE A 191 -16.73 -7.69 -10.28
N MET A 192 -16.86 -8.04 -9.00
CA MET A 192 -16.22 -9.21 -8.42
C MET A 192 -17.31 -10.18 -7.94
N ILE A 193 -17.04 -11.47 -7.97
CA ILE A 193 -17.92 -12.49 -7.41
C ILE A 193 -17.22 -13.09 -6.19
N TYR A 194 -17.95 -13.22 -5.10
CA TYR A 194 -17.51 -13.93 -3.91
C TYR A 194 -18.17 -15.31 -3.86
N ASP A 195 -17.35 -16.36 -3.98
CA ASP A 195 -17.81 -17.73 -3.80
C ASP A 195 -17.90 -18.04 -2.31
N LYS A 196 -19.12 -18.17 -1.79
CA LYS A 196 -19.37 -18.41 -0.35
C LYS A 196 -18.80 -19.74 0.13
N THR A 197 -18.70 -20.73 -0.75
CA THR A 197 -18.18 -22.07 -0.41
C THR A 197 -16.66 -22.05 -0.35
N LYS A 198 -16.02 -21.44 -1.36
CA LYS A 198 -14.56 -21.33 -1.44
C LYS A 198 -13.98 -20.22 -0.57
N GLN A 199 -14.82 -19.28 -0.14
CA GLN A 199 -14.41 -18.04 0.52
C GLN A 199 -13.37 -17.25 -0.28
N SER A 200 -13.53 -17.20 -1.61
CA SER A 200 -12.58 -16.58 -2.54
C SER A 200 -13.28 -15.63 -3.49
N PHE A 201 -12.53 -14.66 -3.98
CA PHE A 201 -12.97 -13.77 -5.06
C PHE A 201 -12.71 -14.44 -6.41
N SER A 202 -13.54 -14.12 -7.41
CA SER A 202 -13.26 -14.33 -8.83
C SER A 202 -13.63 -13.07 -9.61
N GLY A 203 -12.75 -12.65 -10.51
CA GLY A 203 -12.89 -11.38 -11.23
C GLY A 203 -13.69 -11.50 -12.52
N ALA A 204 -14.87 -10.86 -12.58
CA ALA A 204 -15.51 -10.52 -13.86
C ALA A 204 -14.86 -9.28 -14.50
N GLY A 205 -13.86 -8.69 -13.84
CA GLY A 205 -13.09 -7.55 -14.32
C GLY A 205 -13.90 -6.27 -14.43
N VAL A 206 -13.39 -5.35 -15.24
CA VAL A 206 -14.04 -4.07 -15.54
C VAL A 206 -15.33 -4.33 -16.33
N TYR A 207 -16.43 -3.72 -15.89
CA TYR A 207 -17.77 -4.00 -16.41
C TYR A 207 -18.30 -2.85 -17.26
N TYR A 208 -18.45 -3.11 -18.57
CA TYR A 208 -18.97 -2.13 -19.54
C TYR A 208 -20.24 -2.61 -20.26
N LYS A 209 -20.83 -3.71 -19.78
CA LYS A 209 -22.00 -4.35 -20.43
C LYS A 209 -23.31 -3.77 -19.89
N ARG A 210 -24.42 -4.15 -20.52
CA ARG A 210 -25.78 -3.69 -20.16
C ARG A 210 -26.16 -4.20 -18.77
N LYS A 211 -26.88 -3.39 -18.00
CA LYS A 211 -27.61 -3.82 -16.80
C LYS A 211 -29.06 -3.35 -16.87
N GLU A 212 -29.96 -4.06 -16.21
CA GLU A 212 -31.40 -3.79 -16.26
C GLU A 212 -32.08 -4.11 -14.93
N GLN A 213 -32.90 -3.19 -14.43
CA GLN A 213 -33.71 -3.45 -13.25
C GLN A 213 -34.92 -4.29 -13.66
N ILE A 214 -35.02 -5.51 -13.14
CA ILE A 214 -36.07 -6.47 -13.52
C ILE A 214 -37.16 -6.63 -12.45
N ALA A 215 -36.86 -6.23 -11.20
CA ALA A 215 -37.80 -6.18 -10.09
C ALA A 215 -37.30 -5.18 -9.02
N PRO A 216 -38.10 -4.82 -7.99
CA PRO A 216 -37.59 -4.10 -6.84
C PRO A 216 -36.34 -4.77 -6.27
N ASN A 217 -35.29 -3.99 -6.05
CA ASN A 217 -33.98 -4.44 -5.57
C ASN A 217 -33.28 -5.56 -6.38
N THR A 218 -33.76 -5.88 -7.58
CA THR A 218 -33.19 -6.94 -8.42
C THR A 218 -32.66 -6.37 -9.73
N MET A 219 -31.37 -6.59 -9.99
CA MET A 219 -30.68 -6.12 -11.19
C MET A 219 -30.17 -7.30 -12.00
N ARG A 220 -30.46 -7.30 -13.30
CA ARG A 220 -29.85 -8.21 -14.28
C ARG A 220 -28.57 -7.61 -14.82
N PHE A 221 -27.49 -8.38 -14.79
CA PHE A 221 -26.20 -8.06 -15.41
C PHE A 221 -25.95 -8.99 -16.58
N TYR A 222 -25.68 -8.43 -17.77
CA TYR A 222 -25.42 -9.18 -18.99
C TYR A 222 -23.92 -9.39 -19.22
N GLY A 223 -23.54 -10.55 -19.73
CA GLY A 223 -22.20 -10.95 -20.11
C GLY A 223 -21.91 -12.42 -19.84
N LYS A 224 -21.31 -13.11 -20.83
CA LYS A 224 -20.82 -14.49 -20.65
C LYS A 224 -19.73 -14.60 -19.59
N ASP A 225 -18.83 -13.63 -19.48
CA ASP A 225 -17.70 -13.69 -18.53
C ASP A 225 -18.17 -13.71 -17.08
N ILE A 226 -19.03 -12.75 -16.70
CA ILE A 226 -19.68 -12.71 -15.39
C ILE A 226 -20.54 -13.96 -15.14
N ARG A 227 -21.31 -14.40 -16.15
CA ARG A 227 -22.15 -15.59 -16.04
C ARG A 227 -21.33 -16.86 -15.77
N ASN A 228 -20.24 -17.08 -16.49
CA ASN A 228 -19.40 -18.28 -16.37
C ASN A 228 -18.68 -18.37 -15.03
N GLN A 229 -18.45 -17.24 -14.37
CA GLN A 229 -17.81 -17.17 -13.06
C GLN A 229 -18.81 -17.21 -11.90
N SER A 230 -20.09 -17.03 -12.19
CA SER A 230 -21.16 -16.95 -11.18
C SER A 230 -21.69 -18.32 -10.78
N LYS A 231 -22.27 -18.39 -9.59
CA LYS A 231 -23.10 -19.51 -9.13
C LYS A 231 -24.27 -18.96 -8.32
N LEU A 232 -25.39 -19.67 -8.32
CA LEU A 232 -26.53 -19.33 -7.47
C LEU A 232 -26.10 -19.31 -5.99
N GLY A 233 -26.58 -18.31 -5.25
CA GLY A 233 -26.26 -18.10 -3.84
C GLY A 233 -24.93 -17.40 -3.55
N ASN A 234 -24.04 -17.25 -4.55
CA ASN A 234 -22.83 -16.43 -4.40
C ASN A 234 -23.17 -14.94 -4.36
N MET A 235 -22.24 -14.13 -3.84
CA MET A 235 -22.42 -12.68 -3.82
C MET A 235 -21.76 -12.04 -5.03
N LEU A 236 -22.47 -11.15 -5.70
CA LEU A 236 -21.94 -10.24 -6.69
C LEU A 236 -21.65 -8.89 -6.03
N LEU A 237 -20.42 -8.41 -6.17
CA LEU A 237 -19.92 -7.17 -5.62
C LEU A 237 -19.74 -6.16 -6.76
N THR A 238 -20.33 -4.97 -6.63
CA THR A 238 -20.17 -3.89 -7.60
C THR A 238 -19.41 -2.72 -7.01
N TYR A 239 -18.49 -2.14 -7.78
CA TYR A 239 -17.72 -0.96 -7.40
C TYR A 239 -18.12 0.23 -8.28
N SER A 240 -18.45 1.38 -7.68
CA SER A 240 -18.81 2.61 -8.43
C SER A 240 -17.62 3.54 -8.70
N GLY A 241 -16.43 3.17 -8.23
CA GLY A 241 -15.18 3.91 -8.38
C GLY A 241 -13.99 2.96 -8.17
N PHE A 242 -12.84 3.31 -8.73
CA PHE A 242 -11.56 2.66 -8.40
C PHE A 242 -10.84 3.50 -7.34
N HIS A 243 -10.08 4.51 -7.78
CA HIS A 243 -9.31 5.36 -6.89
C HIS A 243 -10.04 6.67 -6.57
N TYR A 244 -10.05 6.99 -5.28
CA TYR A 244 -10.31 8.29 -4.70
C TYR A 244 -9.24 8.54 -3.61
N ARG A 245 -9.40 9.57 -2.77
CA ARG A 245 -8.55 9.81 -1.60
C ARG A 245 -8.50 8.58 -0.68
N PRO A 246 -7.40 8.38 0.07
CA PRO A 246 -7.31 7.28 1.04
C PRO A 246 -8.19 7.52 2.27
N ALA A 247 -8.45 6.47 3.06
CA ALA A 247 -9.10 6.64 4.36
C ALA A 247 -8.18 7.38 5.34
N ILE A 248 -6.89 7.04 5.32
CA ILE A 248 -5.84 7.70 6.08
C ILE A 248 -4.70 8.11 5.14
N LEU A 249 -4.45 9.41 5.02
CA LEU A 249 -3.26 9.93 4.34
C LEU A 249 -2.14 10.19 5.35
N ILE A 250 -0.94 9.69 5.06
CA ILE A 250 0.30 9.98 5.79
C ILE A 250 1.28 10.61 4.79
N TYR A 251 1.36 11.93 4.78
CA TYR A 251 2.15 12.68 3.80
C TYR A 251 3.15 13.60 4.50
N LYS A 252 4.43 13.55 4.09
CA LYS A 252 5.51 14.33 4.73
C LYS A 252 5.49 14.22 6.26
N THR A 253 5.27 13.01 6.77
CA THR A 253 5.10 12.76 8.19
C THR A 253 6.21 11.85 8.71
N LYS A 254 6.73 12.15 9.91
CA LYS A 254 7.82 11.38 10.52
C LYS A 254 7.38 10.77 11.85
N ASP A 255 7.66 9.48 12.06
CA ASP A 255 7.34 8.74 13.27
C ASP A 255 5.82 8.68 13.51
N MET A 256 5.15 7.80 12.76
CA MET A 256 3.72 7.50 12.87
C MET A 256 3.51 6.09 13.43
N VAL A 257 2.69 5.97 14.46
CA VAL A 257 2.27 4.68 15.04
C VAL A 257 0.76 4.55 15.00
N LEU A 258 0.27 3.51 14.32
CA LEU A 258 -1.14 3.15 14.25
C LEU A 258 -1.36 1.85 15.04
N ASN A 259 -2.15 1.90 16.11
CA ASN A 259 -2.46 0.75 16.95
C ASN A 259 -3.97 0.50 16.93
N ASN A 260 -4.39 -0.73 16.60
CA ASN A 260 -5.80 -1.16 16.64
C ASN A 260 -6.76 -0.29 15.79
N VAL A 261 -6.27 0.21 14.65
CA VAL A 261 -7.09 0.94 13.67
C VAL A 261 -7.87 -0.06 12.82
N THR A 262 -9.14 0.22 12.56
CA THR A 262 -9.98 -0.59 11.65
C THR A 262 -10.57 0.27 10.52
N ILE A 263 -10.52 -0.21 9.28
CA ILE A 263 -11.16 0.42 8.12
C ILE A 263 -12.08 -0.60 7.47
N HIS A 264 -13.38 -0.34 7.50
CA HIS A 264 -14.37 -1.24 6.91
C HIS A 264 -14.64 -0.97 5.44
N SER A 265 -14.50 0.28 5.00
CA SER A 265 -14.83 0.69 3.64
C SER A 265 -14.14 1.98 3.27
N GLN A 266 -13.69 2.10 2.02
CA GLN A 266 -13.20 3.35 1.45
C GLN A 266 -13.37 3.39 -0.07
N ALA A 267 -13.66 4.57 -0.62
CA ALA A 267 -13.88 4.78 -2.07
C ALA A 267 -12.60 4.72 -2.93
N GLY A 268 -11.48 4.33 -2.32
CA GLY A 268 -10.16 4.19 -2.90
C GLY A 268 -9.32 3.27 -2.01
N MET A 269 -8.10 3.72 -1.69
CA MET A 269 -7.17 2.96 -0.84
C MET A 269 -7.48 3.13 0.65
N GLY A 270 -7.10 2.18 1.50
CA GLY A 270 -7.22 2.35 2.96
C GLY A 270 -6.22 3.37 3.50
N ILE A 271 -4.93 3.07 3.43
CA ILE A 271 -3.86 3.95 3.94
C ILE A 271 -2.87 4.27 2.82
N VAL A 272 -2.54 5.54 2.62
CA VAL A 272 -1.47 5.96 1.70
C VAL A 272 -0.38 6.67 2.48
N GLY A 273 0.85 6.17 2.41
CA GLY A 273 2.06 6.83 2.92
C GLY A 273 2.94 7.35 1.78
N HIS A 274 3.25 8.65 1.79
CA HIS A 274 4.09 9.27 0.76
C HIS A 274 5.03 10.32 1.36
N LEU A 275 6.30 10.31 0.94
CA LEU A 275 7.35 11.21 1.43
C LEU A 275 7.48 11.23 2.97
N SER A 276 7.18 10.10 3.61
CA SER A 276 7.12 9.97 5.07
C SER A 276 8.25 9.08 5.58
N GLU A 277 8.49 9.08 6.89
CA GLU A 277 9.59 8.34 7.54
C GLU A 277 9.07 7.62 8.78
N ASN A 278 9.41 6.33 8.94
CA ASN A 278 9.07 5.50 10.09
C ASN A 278 7.56 5.38 10.36
N ILE A 279 6.93 4.38 9.75
CA ILE A 279 5.50 4.09 9.94
C ILE A 279 5.36 2.68 10.55
N THR A 280 4.69 2.59 11.69
CA THR A 280 4.38 1.32 12.37
C THR A 280 2.88 1.10 12.44
N MET A 281 2.43 -0.08 12.06
CA MET A 281 1.04 -0.54 12.14
C MET A 281 0.98 -1.82 12.98
N ASN A 282 0.37 -1.72 14.15
CA ASN A 282 0.12 -2.85 15.04
C ASN A 282 -1.38 -3.14 15.11
N HIS A 283 -1.78 -4.37 14.83
CA HIS A 283 -3.19 -4.77 14.88
C HIS A 283 -4.10 -3.92 13.98
N LEU A 284 -3.57 -3.44 12.85
CA LEU A 284 -4.37 -2.77 11.82
C LEU A 284 -5.32 -3.80 11.18
N LYS A 285 -6.57 -3.42 10.96
CA LYS A 285 -7.55 -4.23 10.23
C LYS A 285 -8.14 -3.44 9.08
N ILE A 286 -8.03 -3.97 7.87
CA ILE A 286 -8.76 -3.45 6.71
C ILE A 286 -9.58 -4.61 6.17
N VAL A 287 -10.80 -4.72 6.69
CA VAL A 287 -11.67 -5.88 6.52
C VAL A 287 -13.11 -5.42 6.39
N PRO A 288 -13.97 -6.13 5.64
CA PRO A 288 -15.37 -5.76 5.53
C PRO A 288 -16.05 -5.74 6.90
N ASN A 289 -17.04 -4.89 7.07
CA ASN A 289 -17.94 -4.96 8.22
C ASN A 289 -18.71 -6.31 8.22
N GLN A 290 -19.25 -6.72 9.36
CA GLN A 290 -20.01 -7.96 9.51
C GLN A 290 -21.12 -8.05 8.45
N GLY A 291 -21.26 -9.24 7.84
CA GLY A 291 -22.23 -9.49 6.77
C GLY A 291 -21.77 -9.02 5.38
N ARG A 292 -20.60 -8.36 5.28
CA ARG A 292 -20.04 -7.91 4.00
C ARG A 292 -18.81 -8.67 3.56
N TYR A 293 -18.50 -8.54 2.27
CA TYR A 293 -17.36 -9.18 1.63
C TYR A 293 -16.36 -8.21 1.01
N ALA A 294 -16.77 -6.96 0.70
CA ALA A 294 -15.90 -5.92 0.18
C ALA A 294 -15.52 -4.91 1.27
N SER A 295 -14.24 -4.49 1.28
CA SER A 295 -13.73 -3.42 2.14
C SER A 295 -13.40 -2.17 1.32
N THR A 296 -12.12 -1.88 1.06
CA THR A 296 -11.65 -0.76 0.23
C THR A 296 -11.79 -1.07 -1.25
N ASN A 297 -12.05 -0.04 -2.07
CA ASN A 297 -12.20 -0.24 -3.51
C ASN A 297 -10.90 -0.64 -4.20
N THR A 298 -9.75 -0.21 -3.69
CA THR A 298 -8.42 -0.58 -4.20
C THR A 298 -7.56 -1.06 -3.04
N ASP A 299 -6.26 -0.81 -3.06
CA ASP A 299 -5.29 -1.31 -2.08
C ASP A 299 -5.73 -1.07 -0.64
N ALA A 300 -5.45 -2.02 0.24
CA ALA A 300 -5.64 -1.80 1.66
C ALA A 300 -4.62 -0.76 2.17
N THR A 301 -3.35 -0.91 1.81
CA THR A 301 -2.29 0.05 2.15
C THR A 301 -1.34 0.27 0.97
N HIS A 302 -0.75 1.45 0.86
CA HIS A 302 0.12 1.80 -0.25
C HIS A 302 1.18 2.83 0.17
N PHE A 303 2.45 2.54 -0.07
CA PHE A 303 3.58 3.34 0.40
C PHE A 303 4.54 3.67 -0.75
N ALA A 304 4.59 4.94 -1.13
CA ALA A 304 5.47 5.45 -2.18
C ALA A 304 6.55 6.38 -1.61
N THR A 305 7.80 6.23 -2.02
CA THR A 305 8.91 7.17 -1.73
C THR A 305 9.00 7.53 -0.23
N ASN A 306 9.20 6.52 0.63
CA ASN A 306 9.28 6.70 2.09
C ASN A 306 10.69 6.39 2.61
N ARG A 307 11.04 6.89 3.80
CA ARG A 307 12.32 6.63 4.46
C ARG A 307 12.17 5.74 5.69
N GLY A 308 13.31 5.25 6.16
CA GLY A 308 13.38 4.49 7.40
C GLY A 308 12.71 3.13 7.23
N PHE A 309 11.59 2.90 7.91
CA PHE A 309 10.88 1.63 7.87
C PHE A 309 9.36 1.79 7.69
N ILE A 310 8.76 0.74 7.13
CA ILE A 310 7.32 0.46 7.17
C ILE A 310 7.16 -0.90 7.87
N LYS A 311 6.46 -0.93 9.00
CA LYS A 311 6.31 -2.13 9.84
C LYS A 311 4.84 -2.50 10.01
N PHE A 312 4.53 -3.75 9.74
CA PHE A 312 3.24 -4.38 10.02
C PHE A 312 3.45 -5.50 11.03
N ASN A 313 2.66 -5.49 12.09
CA ASN A 313 2.65 -6.55 13.08
C ASN A 313 1.23 -6.92 13.47
N ALA A 314 0.88 -8.20 13.29
CA ALA A 314 -0.41 -8.75 13.68
C ALA A 314 -1.62 -8.04 13.02
N CYS A 315 -1.46 -7.65 11.75
CA CYS A 315 -2.50 -6.98 10.96
C CYS A 315 -3.40 -7.97 10.20
N GLU A 316 -4.62 -7.56 9.88
CA GLU A 316 -5.59 -8.36 9.10
C GLU A 316 -6.09 -7.59 7.88
N PHE A 317 -6.08 -8.23 6.72
CA PHE A 317 -6.53 -7.66 5.45
C PHE A 317 -7.49 -8.61 4.74
N GLY A 318 -8.62 -8.08 4.26
CA GLY A 318 -9.52 -8.84 3.40
C GLY A 318 -10.59 -8.01 2.71
N GLY A 319 -11.13 -8.54 1.62
CA GLY A 319 -12.22 -7.94 0.86
C GLY A 319 -11.84 -6.70 0.05
N GLN A 320 -10.60 -6.23 0.11
CA GLN A 320 -10.15 -5.08 -0.66
C GLN A 320 -10.11 -5.40 -2.17
N GLY A 321 -10.18 -4.36 -2.99
CA GLY A 321 -10.22 -4.51 -4.45
C GLY A 321 -8.86 -4.54 -5.13
N ASP A 322 -7.76 -4.25 -4.41
CA ASP A 322 -6.38 -4.44 -4.89
C ASP A 322 -5.39 -4.88 -3.77
N ASP A 323 -4.11 -4.56 -3.87
CA ASP A 323 -3.10 -5.18 -3.01
C ASP A 323 -3.28 -4.94 -1.50
N ALA A 324 -2.86 -5.86 -0.62
CA ALA A 324 -2.89 -5.58 0.83
C ALA A 324 -1.84 -4.52 1.21
N THR A 325 -0.66 -4.59 0.60
CA THR A 325 0.33 -3.52 0.61
C THR A 325 1.08 -3.46 -0.71
N ASN A 326 1.35 -2.24 -1.20
CA ASN A 326 2.38 -1.96 -2.21
C ASN A 326 3.41 -1.01 -1.60
N VAL A 327 4.71 -1.35 -1.68
CA VAL A 327 5.80 -0.51 -1.17
C VAL A 327 6.83 -0.27 -2.27
N HIS A 328 6.96 0.97 -2.73
CA HIS A 328 7.77 1.33 -3.89
C HIS A 328 8.29 2.78 -3.83
N THR A 329 9.05 3.16 -4.85
CA THR A 329 9.41 4.53 -5.25
C THR A 329 9.01 4.72 -6.72
N TYR A 330 8.88 5.97 -7.18
CA TYR A 330 8.57 6.26 -8.57
C TYR A 330 9.81 6.33 -9.46
N TYR A 331 9.71 5.75 -10.66
CA TYR A 331 10.57 6.11 -11.78
C TYR A 331 10.14 7.49 -12.30
N THR A 332 11.05 8.46 -12.23
CA THR A 332 10.82 9.81 -12.76
C THR A 332 11.46 9.95 -14.14
N HIS A 333 10.72 10.57 -15.05
CA HIS A 333 11.22 11.01 -16.35
C HIS A 333 12.17 12.20 -16.17
N ILE A 334 13.21 12.22 -16.98
CA ILE A 334 14.23 13.27 -17.05
C ILE A 334 13.81 14.25 -18.13
N ALA A 335 13.59 15.51 -17.77
CA ALA A 335 13.20 16.59 -18.67
C ALA A 335 14.18 17.77 -18.55
N ASN A 336 14.49 18.43 -19.67
CA ASN A 336 15.31 19.66 -19.70
C ASN A 336 16.61 19.57 -18.87
N ASN A 337 17.43 18.54 -19.11
CA ASN A 337 18.72 18.40 -18.45
C ASN A 337 19.75 19.37 -19.05
N ASP A 338 20.39 20.17 -18.21
CA ASP A 338 21.55 21.01 -18.56
C ASP A 338 22.79 20.51 -17.80
N PRO A 339 23.66 19.73 -18.46
CA PRO A 339 24.88 19.21 -17.86
C PRO A 339 25.87 20.28 -17.40
N ASN A 340 25.84 21.48 -17.98
CA ASN A 340 26.78 22.56 -17.62
C ASN A 340 26.41 23.20 -16.28
N THR A 341 25.11 23.39 -16.04
CA THR A 341 24.60 23.93 -14.77
C THR A 341 24.22 22.83 -13.78
N LYS A 342 24.33 21.56 -14.19
CA LYS A 342 23.93 20.36 -13.42
C LYS A 342 22.51 20.47 -12.88
N LYS A 343 21.59 20.96 -13.73
CA LYS A 343 20.19 21.14 -13.40
C LYS A 343 19.31 20.33 -14.33
N CYS A 344 18.30 19.69 -13.77
CA CYS A 344 17.35 18.87 -14.52
C CYS A 344 15.94 19.01 -13.95
N ASP A 345 14.92 19.01 -14.79
CA ASP A 345 13.54 18.83 -14.37
C ASP A 345 13.22 17.32 -14.32
N ILE A 346 12.55 16.85 -13.28
CA ILE A 346 12.08 15.48 -13.13
C ILE A 346 10.57 15.43 -12.90
N MET A 347 9.93 14.39 -13.43
CA MET A 347 8.47 14.26 -13.44
C MET A 347 8.03 12.80 -13.31
N VAL A 348 7.03 12.52 -12.48
CA VAL A 348 6.30 11.23 -12.52
C VAL A 348 5.36 11.24 -13.73
N ASP A 349 5.10 10.08 -14.34
CA ASP A 349 4.18 9.98 -15.47
C ASP A 349 2.79 10.55 -15.12
N ARG A 350 2.33 11.52 -15.92
CA ARG A 350 1.04 12.19 -15.80
C ARG A 350 -0.14 11.26 -16.04
N LYS A 351 0.05 10.08 -16.64
CA LYS A 351 -1.01 9.09 -16.81
C LYS A 351 -1.43 8.42 -15.50
N ASN A 352 -0.48 8.26 -14.57
CA ASN A 352 -0.73 7.54 -13.32
C ASN A 352 -0.85 8.49 -12.13
N TYR A 353 -0.20 9.67 -12.18
CA TYR A 353 0.00 10.58 -11.04
C TYR A 353 0.59 9.82 -9.82
N THR A 354 0.85 10.52 -8.71
CA THR A 354 1.19 9.80 -7.47
C THR A 354 -0.09 9.37 -6.76
N HIS A 355 0.01 8.31 -5.95
CA HIS A 355 -1.14 7.79 -5.21
C HIS A 355 -1.66 8.74 -4.11
N SER A 356 -0.84 9.72 -3.73
CA SER A 356 -1.22 10.81 -2.83
C SER A 356 -1.79 12.03 -3.56
N SER A 357 -1.68 12.07 -4.90
CA SER A 357 -1.92 13.22 -5.77
C SER A 357 -1.05 14.46 -5.48
N TYR A 358 0.06 14.29 -4.77
CA TYR A 358 1.10 15.30 -4.56
C TYR A 358 2.35 15.00 -5.42
N LEU A 359 3.22 15.98 -5.61
CA LEU A 359 4.52 15.75 -6.26
C LEU A 359 5.38 14.74 -5.49
N ASP A 360 6.15 13.94 -6.22
CA ASP A 360 7.23 13.11 -5.70
C ASP A 360 8.54 13.91 -5.71
N GLU A 361 8.83 14.59 -4.61
CA GLU A 361 10.00 15.47 -4.49
C GLU A 361 11.14 14.80 -3.70
N PRO A 362 12.40 14.92 -4.14
CA PRO A 362 13.55 14.49 -3.36
C PRO A 362 13.89 15.53 -2.28
N GLN A 363 14.86 15.22 -1.44
CA GLN A 363 15.48 16.14 -0.50
C GLN A 363 16.96 16.37 -0.86
N ALA A 364 17.51 17.50 -0.40
CA ALA A 364 18.95 17.71 -0.47
C ALA A 364 19.70 16.57 0.22
N GLY A 365 20.72 16.04 -0.46
CA GLY A 365 21.49 14.87 -0.03
C GLY A 365 20.98 13.53 -0.57
N ASP A 366 19.78 13.46 -1.15
CA ASP A 366 19.27 12.23 -1.74
C ASP A 366 20.12 11.73 -2.91
N VAL A 367 20.27 10.42 -2.99
CA VAL A 367 20.87 9.71 -4.11
C VAL A 367 19.78 9.15 -5.02
N LEU A 368 19.84 9.52 -6.29
CA LEU A 368 18.97 9.04 -7.36
C LEU A 368 19.80 8.14 -8.29
N ALA A 369 19.31 6.93 -8.56
CA ALA A 369 19.91 6.04 -9.54
C ALA A 369 19.42 6.41 -10.95
N VAL A 370 20.34 6.39 -11.92
CA VAL A 370 20.04 6.48 -13.36
C VAL A 370 19.70 5.08 -13.85
N ILE A 371 18.48 4.90 -14.36
CA ILE A 371 17.90 3.60 -14.70
C ILE A 371 17.68 3.50 -16.20
N ASP A 372 18.23 2.48 -16.84
CA ASP A 372 17.98 2.20 -18.26
C ASP A 372 16.51 1.76 -18.47
N LYS A 373 15.75 2.43 -19.34
CA LYS A 373 14.31 2.13 -19.53
C LYS A 373 14.05 0.77 -20.17
N ASN A 374 14.99 0.27 -20.97
CA ASN A 374 14.83 -0.98 -21.70
C ASN A 374 14.99 -2.20 -20.78
N THR A 375 15.85 -2.09 -19.77
CA THR A 375 16.25 -3.20 -18.89
C THR A 375 15.91 -2.99 -17.42
N LEU A 376 15.67 -1.75 -16.99
CA LEU A 376 15.54 -1.30 -15.59
C LEU A 376 16.81 -1.47 -14.73
N GLU A 377 17.98 -1.66 -15.35
CA GLU A 377 19.26 -1.71 -14.63
C GLU A 377 19.70 -0.34 -14.14
N GLU A 378 20.29 -0.29 -12.94
CA GLU A 378 20.96 0.89 -12.40
C GLU A 378 22.33 1.07 -13.07
N LYS A 379 22.54 2.19 -13.77
CA LYS A 379 23.77 2.46 -14.55
C LYS A 379 24.74 3.39 -13.84
N SER A 380 24.23 4.40 -13.15
CA SER A 380 25.02 5.37 -12.39
C SER A 380 24.15 6.02 -11.31
N TYR A 381 24.72 6.96 -10.55
CA TYR A 381 24.04 7.64 -9.45
C TYR A 381 24.33 9.14 -9.51
N VAL A 382 23.33 9.94 -9.14
CA VAL A 382 23.46 11.38 -8.91
C VAL A 382 22.99 11.73 -7.51
N ARG A 383 23.59 12.76 -6.91
CA ARG A 383 23.19 13.26 -5.59
C ARG A 383 22.50 14.60 -5.74
N VAL A 384 21.33 14.77 -5.16
CA VAL A 384 20.60 16.05 -5.16
C VAL A 384 21.31 17.02 -4.24
N HIS A 385 21.77 18.14 -4.78
CA HIS A 385 22.31 19.27 -4.02
C HIS A 385 21.17 20.18 -3.53
N GLN A 386 20.29 20.57 -4.45
CA GLN A 386 19.14 21.43 -4.18
C GLN A 386 17.96 21.04 -5.07
N PHE A 387 16.74 21.39 -4.66
CA PHE A 387 15.54 21.15 -5.46
C PHE A 387 14.53 22.30 -5.34
N TRP A 388 13.65 22.40 -6.35
CA TRP A 388 12.54 23.36 -6.41
C TRP A 388 11.31 22.69 -6.99
N THR A 389 10.18 22.80 -6.30
CA THR A 389 8.91 22.20 -6.73
C THR A 389 8.11 23.18 -7.58
N TYR A 390 7.51 22.69 -8.68
CA TYR A 390 6.58 23.45 -9.52
C TYR A 390 5.27 22.67 -9.69
N PRO A 391 4.39 22.64 -8.67
CA PRO A 391 3.18 21.80 -8.66
C PRO A 391 2.23 22.04 -9.82
N LEU A 392 2.08 23.29 -10.28
CA LEU A 392 1.21 23.62 -11.43
C LEU A 392 1.77 23.12 -12.79
N GLN A 393 3.03 22.70 -12.82
CA GLN A 393 3.70 22.15 -14.00
C GLN A 393 3.93 20.63 -13.88
N ASP A 394 3.49 20.01 -12.78
CA ASP A 394 3.75 18.60 -12.43
C ASP A 394 5.24 18.22 -12.49
N LYS A 395 6.12 19.14 -12.05
CA LYS A 395 7.58 18.92 -12.11
C LYS A 395 8.32 19.35 -10.85
N VAL A 396 9.49 18.75 -10.65
CA VAL A 396 10.49 19.17 -9.67
C VAL A 396 11.79 19.44 -10.42
N ARG A 397 12.43 20.59 -10.17
CA ARG A 397 13.79 20.84 -10.64
C ARG A 397 14.77 20.39 -9.58
N ILE A 398 15.81 19.67 -9.98
CA ILE A 398 16.94 19.32 -9.13
C ILE A 398 18.21 19.98 -9.66
N GLU A 399 19.08 20.37 -8.74
CA GLU A 399 20.50 20.59 -8.96
C GLU A 399 21.24 19.40 -8.38
N TYR A 400 22.20 18.82 -9.10
CA TYR A 400 22.76 17.51 -8.77
C TYR A 400 24.28 17.43 -8.93
N ASP A 401 24.90 16.54 -8.16
CA ASP A 401 26.27 16.08 -8.34
C ASP A 401 26.28 14.72 -9.04
N GLY A 402 27.17 14.52 -10.02
CA GLY A 402 27.29 13.30 -10.82
C GLY A 402 26.97 13.51 -12.30
N GLU A 403 26.73 12.42 -13.02
CA GLU A 403 26.48 12.43 -14.45
C GLU A 403 25.13 11.79 -14.79
N ILE A 404 24.31 12.55 -15.53
CA ILE A 404 23.11 12.07 -16.21
C ILE A 404 23.48 11.93 -17.70
N PRO A 405 23.20 10.79 -18.35
CA PRO A 405 23.45 10.63 -19.78
C PRO A 405 22.78 11.73 -20.62
N ASN A 406 23.45 12.15 -21.70
CA ASN A 406 22.92 13.17 -22.62
C ASN A 406 21.62 12.70 -23.31
N ASP A 407 21.51 11.40 -23.58
CA ASP A 407 20.32 10.78 -24.15
C ASP A 407 19.29 10.45 -23.05
N THR A 408 18.66 11.50 -22.52
CA THR A 408 17.77 11.41 -21.35
C THR A 408 16.50 10.60 -21.60
N ASP A 409 16.09 10.45 -22.86
CA ASP A 409 14.86 9.74 -23.20
C ASP A 409 14.93 8.23 -22.93
N ASN A 410 16.14 7.68 -22.86
CA ASN A 410 16.39 6.27 -22.58
C ASN A 410 16.58 5.96 -21.09
N TYR A 411 16.49 6.97 -20.20
CA TYR A 411 16.71 6.78 -18.76
C TYR A 411 15.60 7.34 -17.88
N TYR A 412 15.37 6.68 -16.75
CA TYR A 412 14.66 7.24 -15.60
C TYR A 412 15.65 7.69 -14.52
N LEU A 413 15.18 8.53 -13.60
CA LEU A 413 15.78 8.67 -12.28
C LEU A 413 14.86 8.05 -11.23
N ILE A 414 15.42 7.31 -10.27
CA ILE A 414 14.68 6.80 -9.11
C ILE A 414 15.42 7.10 -7.81
N ASN A 415 14.71 7.60 -6.80
CA ASN A 415 15.33 7.93 -5.51
C ASN A 415 15.55 6.67 -4.67
N ILE A 416 16.79 6.18 -4.64
CA ILE A 416 17.14 4.97 -3.88
C ILE A 416 17.30 5.24 -2.38
N THR A 417 17.35 6.51 -1.96
CA THR A 417 17.43 6.91 -0.54
C THR A 417 16.07 6.79 0.15
N THR A 418 14.99 6.77 -0.62
CA THR A 418 13.61 6.62 -0.17
C THR A 418 13.06 5.22 -0.46
N THR A 419 13.92 4.21 -0.29
CA THR A 419 13.54 2.79 -0.30
C THR A 419 13.45 2.31 1.15
N PRO A 420 12.26 2.33 1.79
CA PRO A 420 12.15 2.01 3.21
C PRO A 420 12.35 0.51 3.45
N GLN A 421 12.89 0.16 4.61
CA GLN A 421 12.88 -1.22 5.09
C GLN A 421 11.43 -1.68 5.29
N LEU A 422 11.12 -2.92 4.93
CA LEU A 422 9.77 -3.49 5.11
C LEU A 422 9.82 -4.65 6.07
N GLU A 423 9.02 -4.60 7.14
CA GLU A 423 8.71 -5.76 7.96
C GLU A 423 7.21 -6.05 7.87
N PHE A 424 6.83 -7.21 7.35
CA PHE A 424 5.45 -7.69 7.30
C PHE A 424 5.34 -8.99 8.10
N LYS A 425 4.87 -8.89 9.35
CA LYS A 425 4.97 -9.99 10.31
C LYS A 425 3.64 -10.33 10.98
N ASN A 426 3.42 -11.62 11.21
CA ASN A 426 2.28 -12.12 11.98
C ASN A 426 0.91 -11.73 11.40
N CYS A 427 0.84 -11.38 10.12
CA CYS A 427 -0.35 -10.87 9.47
C CYS A 427 -1.21 -11.98 8.85
N ILE A 428 -2.49 -11.67 8.67
CA ILE A 428 -3.45 -12.51 7.94
C ILE A 428 -3.94 -11.72 6.74
N VAL A 429 -3.82 -12.28 5.54
CA VAL A 429 -4.37 -11.71 4.31
C VAL A 429 -5.28 -12.74 3.66
N ARG A 430 -6.53 -12.38 3.40
CA ARG A 430 -7.52 -13.33 2.89
C ARG A 430 -8.51 -12.72 1.91
N SER A 431 -8.97 -13.54 0.97
CA SER A 431 -10.20 -13.30 0.21
C SER A 431 -10.30 -11.87 -0.36
N HIS A 432 -9.37 -11.50 -1.23
CA HIS A 432 -9.33 -10.19 -1.85
C HIS A 432 -8.78 -10.31 -3.29
N ARG A 433 -8.95 -9.24 -4.07
CA ARG A 433 -8.18 -8.96 -5.30
C ARG A 433 -7.14 -7.90 -4.96
N ALA A 434 -5.90 -7.84 -5.43
CA ALA A 434 -5.18 -8.71 -6.37
C ALA A 434 -4.02 -9.46 -5.68
N ARG A 435 -2.78 -8.91 -5.64
CA ARG A 435 -1.63 -9.52 -4.94
C ARG A 435 -1.66 -9.14 -3.47
N SER A 436 -1.13 -9.96 -2.56
CA SER A 436 -1.16 -9.56 -1.14
C SER A 436 -0.08 -8.52 -0.80
N VAL A 437 1.20 -8.87 -0.99
CA VAL A 437 2.34 -8.00 -0.67
C VAL A 437 3.13 -7.74 -1.96
N LEU A 438 3.00 -6.53 -2.51
CA LEU A 438 3.77 -6.05 -3.65
C LEU A 438 4.97 -5.22 -3.16
N VAL A 439 6.16 -5.64 -3.53
CA VAL A 439 7.42 -5.12 -2.99
C VAL A 439 8.33 -4.66 -4.11
N LYS A 440 8.72 -3.39 -4.01
CA LYS A 440 9.63 -2.65 -4.88
C LYS A 440 10.59 -1.81 -4.01
N THR A 441 11.09 -2.41 -2.94
CA THR A 441 12.01 -1.80 -1.97
C THR A 441 13.09 -2.78 -1.53
N ARG A 442 14.05 -2.31 -0.72
CA ARG A 442 15.19 -3.09 -0.25
C ARG A 442 15.08 -3.36 1.26
N LYS A 443 15.77 -4.40 1.75
CA LYS A 443 15.75 -4.84 3.16
C LYS A 443 14.35 -5.19 3.65
N VAL A 444 13.91 -6.37 3.22
CA VAL A 444 12.52 -6.82 3.37
C VAL A 444 12.49 -8.10 4.20
N LEU A 445 11.60 -8.14 5.20
CA LEU A 445 11.29 -9.33 5.99
C LEU A 445 9.79 -9.60 5.94
N ILE A 446 9.39 -10.70 5.31
CA ILE A 446 8.01 -11.20 5.30
C ILE A 446 7.99 -12.51 6.08
N LYS A 447 7.49 -12.47 7.32
CA LYS A 447 7.63 -13.58 8.27
C LYS A 447 6.35 -13.95 9.01
N ASN A 448 6.10 -15.26 9.14
CA ASN A 448 5.03 -15.79 9.99
C ASN A 448 3.64 -15.26 9.60
N ASN A 449 3.35 -15.13 8.32
CA ASN A 449 2.06 -14.66 7.81
C ASN A 449 1.22 -15.81 7.26
N THR A 450 -0.09 -15.63 7.25
CA THR A 450 -1.03 -16.54 6.56
C THR A 450 -1.71 -15.81 5.41
N PHE A 451 -1.56 -16.35 4.20
CA PHE A 451 -2.23 -15.89 2.98
C PHE A 451 -3.26 -16.93 2.58
N SER A 452 -4.50 -16.53 2.28
CA SER A 452 -5.56 -17.50 1.96
C SER A 452 -6.57 -17.00 0.93
N ASN A 453 -6.90 -17.85 -0.05
CA ASN A 453 -8.00 -17.64 -0.99
C ASN A 453 -7.91 -16.30 -1.77
N THR A 454 -6.69 -15.87 -2.12
CA THR A 454 -6.42 -14.62 -2.83
C THR A 454 -6.51 -14.82 -4.35
N THR A 455 -6.96 -13.80 -5.09
CA THR A 455 -6.98 -13.91 -6.55
C THR A 455 -5.57 -13.90 -7.11
N GLY A 456 -4.70 -13.00 -6.67
CA GLY A 456 -3.34 -12.86 -7.20
C GLY A 456 -2.28 -13.62 -6.41
N THR A 457 -1.04 -13.52 -6.88
CA THR A 457 0.14 -14.04 -6.19
C THR A 457 0.28 -13.38 -4.81
N ALA A 458 0.50 -14.18 -3.77
CA ALA A 458 0.54 -13.65 -2.41
C ALA A 458 1.69 -12.64 -2.21
N ILE A 459 2.91 -12.96 -2.62
CA ILE A 459 4.06 -12.04 -2.54
C ILE A 459 4.63 -11.83 -3.93
N HIS A 460 4.64 -10.58 -4.38
CA HIS A 460 5.21 -10.19 -5.66
C HIS A 460 6.37 -9.21 -5.41
N LEU A 461 7.59 -9.66 -5.66
CA LEU A 461 8.74 -8.77 -5.76
C LEU A 461 8.82 -8.28 -7.21
N GLY A 462 8.51 -7.01 -7.42
CA GLY A 462 8.36 -6.42 -8.75
C GLY A 462 9.44 -5.38 -9.06
N ALA A 463 9.62 -5.10 -10.35
CA ALA A 463 10.13 -3.84 -10.88
C ALA A 463 9.34 -3.51 -12.16
N GLU A 464 8.60 -2.40 -12.17
CA GLU A 464 7.50 -2.20 -13.12
C GLU A 464 7.65 -0.88 -13.87
N GLY A 465 8.38 -0.91 -14.99
CA GLY A 465 8.64 0.27 -15.81
C GLY A 465 7.41 0.81 -16.53
N ASP A 466 6.39 -0.04 -16.75
CA ASP A 466 5.09 0.33 -17.31
C ASP A 466 4.20 1.06 -16.30
N TRP A 467 4.28 0.69 -15.03
CA TRP A 467 3.61 1.40 -13.92
C TRP A 467 4.39 2.63 -13.43
N GLY A 468 5.67 2.74 -13.80
CA GLY A 468 6.55 3.77 -13.28
C GLY A 468 6.93 3.52 -11.81
N GLU A 469 6.93 2.26 -11.36
CA GLU A 469 7.16 1.89 -9.97
C GLU A 469 8.35 0.93 -9.82
N GLY A 470 9.30 1.28 -8.97
CA GLY A 470 10.52 0.51 -8.69
C GLY A 470 11.05 0.80 -7.29
N THR A 471 12.31 0.51 -6.96
CA THR A 471 13.32 -0.20 -7.77
C THR A 471 13.23 -1.71 -7.57
N ALA A 472 14.08 -2.47 -8.25
CA ALA A 472 14.19 -3.91 -8.01
C ALA A 472 14.56 -4.20 -6.55
N SER A 473 13.89 -5.20 -5.97
CA SER A 473 14.09 -5.58 -4.58
C SER A 473 15.45 -6.23 -4.32
N GLU A 474 16.05 -5.90 -3.17
CA GLU A 474 17.36 -6.38 -2.72
C GLU A 474 17.34 -6.66 -1.22
N ASP A 475 18.05 -7.69 -0.75
CA ASP A 475 18.08 -8.12 0.66
C ASP A 475 16.68 -8.49 1.19
N VAL A 476 16.14 -9.61 0.70
CA VAL A 476 14.78 -10.05 1.02
C VAL A 476 14.77 -11.41 1.70
N ILE A 477 14.03 -11.54 2.80
CA ILE A 477 13.77 -12.79 3.50
C ILE A 477 12.25 -13.04 3.57
N ILE A 478 11.83 -14.16 3.00
CA ILE A 478 10.45 -14.67 3.04
C ILE A 478 10.48 -16.00 3.79
N THR A 479 10.08 -15.99 5.06
CA THR A 479 10.24 -17.15 5.94
C THR A 479 9.01 -17.48 6.79
N ASP A 480 8.80 -18.77 7.03
CA ASP A 480 7.79 -19.27 7.98
C ASP A 480 6.34 -18.84 7.63
N ASN A 481 6.02 -18.63 6.34
CA ASN A 481 4.68 -18.24 5.91
C ASN A 481 3.85 -19.45 5.43
N ILE A 482 2.53 -19.32 5.57
CA ILE A 482 1.55 -20.31 5.09
C ILE A 482 0.74 -19.70 3.94
N PHE A 483 0.71 -20.38 2.80
CA PHE A 483 -0.04 -19.98 1.62
C PHE A 483 -1.09 -21.04 1.31
N ASN A 484 -2.38 -20.68 1.39
CA ASN A 484 -3.48 -21.60 1.15
C ASN A 484 -4.34 -21.10 -0.01
N ASN A 485 -4.36 -21.83 -1.12
CA ASN A 485 -5.21 -21.52 -2.28
C ASN A 485 -5.03 -20.07 -2.74
N CYS A 486 -3.78 -19.64 -2.99
CA CYS A 486 -3.48 -18.31 -3.52
C CYS A 486 -3.26 -18.36 -5.04
N GLY A 487 -3.33 -17.21 -5.71
CA GLY A 487 -3.20 -17.14 -7.18
C GLY A 487 -4.37 -17.80 -7.91
N LEU A 488 -5.58 -17.75 -7.34
CA LEU A 488 -6.78 -18.39 -7.89
C LEU A 488 -7.36 -17.68 -9.11
N GLY A 489 -7.01 -16.41 -9.30
CA GLY A 489 -7.39 -15.59 -10.44
C GLY A 489 -6.42 -15.77 -11.61
N GLY A 490 -6.69 -15.05 -12.69
CA GLY A 490 -5.80 -14.96 -13.85
C GLY A 490 -4.77 -13.82 -13.74
N PRO A 491 -3.98 -13.59 -14.80
CA PRO A 491 -3.06 -12.46 -14.89
C PRO A 491 -3.73 -11.10 -14.62
N ASP A 492 -4.97 -10.92 -15.10
CA ASP A 492 -5.75 -9.67 -14.92
C ASP A 492 -6.16 -9.42 -13.45
N ASP A 493 -6.12 -10.47 -12.62
CA ASP A 493 -6.42 -10.42 -11.18
C ASP A 493 -5.15 -10.56 -10.32
N GLY A 494 -3.98 -10.34 -10.92
CA GLY A 494 -2.70 -10.25 -10.23
C GLY A 494 -1.96 -11.56 -10.02
N THR A 495 -2.36 -12.66 -10.68
CA THR A 495 -1.58 -13.90 -10.67
C THR A 495 -0.40 -13.77 -11.62
N ILE A 496 0.81 -13.61 -11.08
CA ILE A 496 2.02 -13.44 -11.85
C ILE A 496 2.53 -14.82 -12.29
N GLU A 497 2.45 -15.10 -13.59
CA GLU A 497 2.99 -16.32 -14.20
C GLU A 497 2.51 -17.63 -13.53
N GLY A 498 1.31 -17.61 -12.93
CA GLY A 498 0.75 -18.77 -12.21
C GLY A 498 1.31 -19.03 -10.81
N ALA A 499 2.12 -18.12 -10.26
CA ALA A 499 2.64 -18.24 -8.90
C ALA A 499 1.54 -18.03 -7.86
N SER A 500 1.38 -19.00 -6.95
CA SER A 500 0.48 -18.89 -5.80
C SER A 500 1.14 -18.15 -4.63
N ALA A 501 2.40 -18.47 -4.31
CA ALA A 501 3.08 -17.94 -3.14
C ALA A 501 3.99 -16.74 -3.47
N VAL A 502 5.05 -16.95 -4.24
CA VAL A 502 6.08 -15.91 -4.49
C VAL A 502 6.36 -15.77 -5.98
N ALA A 503 6.33 -14.54 -6.49
CA ALA A 503 6.84 -14.21 -7.81
C ALA A 503 7.90 -13.12 -7.73
N LEU A 504 9.04 -13.34 -8.38
CA LEU A 504 10.03 -12.31 -8.72
C LEU A 504 9.89 -12.03 -10.21
N HIS A 505 9.55 -10.79 -10.55
CA HIS A 505 9.20 -10.45 -11.92
C HIS A 505 9.55 -9.00 -12.27
N VAL A 506 10.07 -8.83 -13.49
CA VAL A 506 10.45 -7.53 -14.04
C VAL A 506 9.59 -7.23 -15.26
N LYS A 507 8.93 -6.08 -15.26
CA LYS A 507 8.19 -5.54 -16.40
C LYS A 507 9.02 -4.43 -17.05
N ALA A 508 9.91 -4.86 -17.94
CA ALA A 508 10.69 -4.00 -18.81
C ALA A 508 10.48 -4.42 -20.28
N PRO A 509 10.80 -3.57 -21.28
CA PRO A 509 10.78 -3.97 -22.68
C PRO A 509 11.66 -5.20 -22.96
N ASN A 510 12.89 -5.24 -22.41
CA ASN A 510 13.73 -6.43 -22.37
C ASN A 510 13.51 -7.19 -21.05
N LYS A 511 12.92 -8.38 -21.14
CA LYS A 511 12.51 -9.20 -19.98
C LYS A 511 13.53 -10.29 -19.61
N ASP A 512 14.58 -10.46 -20.42
CA ASP A 512 15.54 -11.56 -20.30
C ASP A 512 16.84 -11.13 -19.61
N MET A 513 16.73 -10.18 -18.66
CA MET A 513 17.87 -9.64 -17.91
C MET A 513 17.95 -10.26 -16.52
N PRO A 514 18.93 -11.15 -16.22
CA PRO A 514 19.15 -11.62 -14.85
C PRO A 514 19.74 -10.49 -13.97
N GLY A 515 19.60 -10.64 -12.65
CA GLY A 515 20.30 -9.80 -11.68
C GLY A 515 19.75 -8.41 -11.41
N LEU A 516 18.44 -8.21 -11.58
CA LEU A 516 17.77 -7.02 -11.06
C LEU A 516 17.40 -7.22 -9.59
N HIS A 517 16.66 -8.29 -9.28
CA HIS A 517 16.41 -8.68 -7.90
C HIS A 517 17.62 -9.42 -7.31
N LYS A 518 18.07 -9.05 -6.12
CA LYS A 518 19.33 -9.57 -5.54
C LYS A 518 19.21 -10.03 -4.09
N ARG A 519 19.91 -11.11 -3.76
CA ARG A 519 20.07 -11.61 -2.38
C ARG A 519 18.72 -11.91 -1.71
N ILE A 520 18.06 -12.93 -2.25
CA ILE A 520 16.70 -13.31 -1.85
C ILE A 520 16.75 -14.68 -1.17
N LEU A 521 16.15 -14.79 0.01
CA LEU A 521 16.00 -16.04 0.75
C LEU A 521 14.51 -16.37 0.91
N ILE A 522 14.10 -17.53 0.41
CA ILE A 522 12.74 -18.07 0.57
C ILE A 522 12.85 -19.39 1.31
N GLU A 523 12.48 -19.42 2.59
CA GLU A 523 12.67 -20.60 3.43
C GLU A 523 11.53 -20.95 4.38
N ASN A 524 11.42 -22.23 4.74
CA ASN A 524 10.48 -22.71 5.76
C ASN A 524 9.00 -22.34 5.50
N ASN A 525 8.62 -22.11 4.24
CA ASN A 525 7.24 -21.79 3.90
C ASN A 525 6.44 -23.04 3.54
N VAL A 526 5.13 -23.00 3.77
CA VAL A 526 4.19 -24.05 3.37
C VAL A 526 3.24 -23.49 2.32
N VAL A 527 3.17 -24.13 1.15
CA VAL A 527 2.29 -23.75 0.04
C VAL A 527 1.32 -24.89 -0.26
N ASN A 528 0.02 -24.60 -0.18
CA ASN A 528 -1.05 -25.54 -0.41
C ASN A 528 -1.92 -25.04 -1.58
N GLY A 529 -1.82 -25.72 -2.73
CA GLY A 529 -2.59 -25.38 -3.93
C GLY A 529 -1.97 -24.27 -4.78
N GLY A 530 -2.38 -24.21 -6.05
CA GLY A 530 -1.87 -23.28 -7.06
C GLY A 530 -1.26 -24.00 -8.26
N LYS A 531 -0.95 -23.23 -9.32
CA LYS A 531 -0.26 -23.78 -10.49
C LYS A 531 1.22 -24.03 -10.18
N HIS A 532 1.94 -22.96 -9.83
CA HIS A 532 3.29 -22.99 -9.29
C HIS A 532 3.27 -22.46 -7.85
N ALA A 533 4.23 -22.84 -7.01
CA ALA A 533 4.44 -22.17 -5.74
C ALA A 533 5.26 -20.88 -5.94
N ILE A 534 6.40 -21.01 -6.60
CA ILE A 534 7.40 -19.94 -6.73
C ILE A 534 7.76 -19.74 -8.20
N VAL A 535 7.78 -18.49 -8.66
CA VAL A 535 8.31 -18.09 -9.97
C VAL A 535 9.47 -17.11 -9.76
N ILE A 536 10.63 -17.40 -10.35
CA ILE A 536 11.83 -16.55 -10.25
C ILE A 536 12.27 -16.09 -11.64
N LYS A 537 12.22 -14.78 -11.90
CA LYS A 537 12.77 -14.15 -13.09
C LYS A 537 13.51 -12.86 -12.72
N GLY A 538 14.40 -12.42 -13.59
CA GLY A 538 15.15 -11.18 -13.45
C GLY A 538 16.01 -11.09 -12.19
N SER A 539 16.58 -12.21 -11.75
CA SER A 539 17.12 -12.34 -10.38
C SER A 539 18.57 -12.83 -10.34
N GLU A 540 19.24 -12.59 -9.23
CA GLU A 540 20.61 -13.04 -8.93
C GLU A 540 20.72 -13.33 -7.43
N ASP A 541 21.49 -14.34 -7.05
CA ASP A 541 21.68 -14.75 -5.65
C ASP A 541 20.36 -15.07 -4.92
N VAL A 542 19.63 -16.04 -5.44
CA VAL A 542 18.37 -16.52 -4.85
C VAL A 542 18.60 -17.87 -4.17
N THR A 543 18.14 -18.01 -2.93
CA THR A 543 18.17 -19.26 -2.17
C THR A 543 16.76 -19.69 -1.80
N ILE A 544 16.37 -20.91 -2.18
CA ILE A 544 15.07 -21.51 -1.86
C ILE A 544 15.31 -22.80 -1.09
N ARG A 545 14.94 -22.86 0.18
CA ARG A 545 15.21 -24.05 1.01
C ARG A 545 14.15 -24.39 2.04
N ASN A 546 14.04 -25.66 2.41
CA ASN A 546 13.17 -26.13 3.49
C ASN A 546 11.68 -25.76 3.32
N ASN A 547 11.22 -25.50 2.09
CA ASN A 547 9.81 -25.23 1.82
C ASN A 547 9.03 -26.53 1.58
N VAL A 548 7.74 -26.53 1.89
CA VAL A 548 6.82 -27.64 1.66
C VAL A 548 5.76 -27.23 0.64
N PHE A 549 5.62 -28.01 -0.42
CA PHE A 549 4.72 -27.77 -1.54
C PHE A 549 3.70 -28.90 -1.69
N ASN A 550 2.42 -28.58 -1.50
CA ASN A 550 1.33 -29.54 -1.53
C ASN A 550 0.31 -29.16 -2.61
N ASN A 551 -0.24 -30.17 -3.30
CA ASN A 551 -1.39 -30.03 -4.21
C ASN A 551 -1.19 -29.00 -5.34
N LEU A 552 0.02 -28.89 -5.88
CA LEU A 552 0.30 -28.06 -7.06
C LEU A 552 -0.04 -28.80 -8.34
N THR A 553 -0.51 -28.07 -9.36
CA THR A 553 -0.88 -28.67 -10.66
C THR A 553 0.29 -28.74 -11.65
N ASP A 554 1.40 -28.07 -11.35
CA ASP A 554 2.59 -28.00 -12.20
C ASP A 554 3.87 -27.96 -11.35
N ALA A 555 5.04 -27.74 -11.96
CA ALA A 555 6.32 -27.65 -11.26
C ALA A 555 6.27 -26.63 -10.11
N SER A 556 6.77 -27.02 -8.92
CA SER A 556 6.74 -26.15 -7.73
C SER A 556 7.46 -24.83 -7.93
N ILE A 557 8.61 -24.88 -8.61
CA ILE A 557 9.48 -23.72 -8.84
C ILE A 557 9.64 -23.57 -10.36
N SER A 558 9.33 -22.39 -10.87
CA SER A 558 9.57 -22.00 -12.26
C SER A 558 10.66 -20.93 -12.31
N VAL A 559 11.64 -21.09 -13.21
CA VAL A 559 12.84 -20.25 -13.27
C VAL A 559 13.00 -19.71 -14.69
N GLY A 560 13.03 -18.39 -14.84
CA GLY A 560 13.47 -17.70 -16.05
C GLY A 560 14.86 -17.08 -15.86
N ALA A 561 15.13 -15.95 -16.53
CA ALA A 561 16.43 -15.26 -16.50
C ALA A 561 16.95 -15.02 -15.07
N THR A 562 17.82 -15.92 -14.58
CA THR A 562 18.32 -15.94 -13.20
C THR A 562 19.73 -16.49 -13.14
N THR A 563 20.60 -15.88 -12.34
CA THR A 563 21.96 -16.40 -12.06
C THR A 563 22.14 -16.73 -10.58
N ARG A 564 22.98 -17.72 -10.27
CA ARG A 564 23.32 -18.13 -8.89
C ARG A 564 22.09 -18.47 -8.02
N LEU A 565 21.14 -19.22 -8.59
CA LEU A 565 20.03 -19.82 -7.87
C LEU A 565 20.48 -21.10 -7.15
N LYS A 566 20.17 -21.22 -5.86
CA LYS A 566 20.36 -22.44 -5.06
C LYS A 566 19.00 -22.92 -4.56
N ALA A 567 18.65 -24.18 -4.82
CA ALA A 567 17.39 -24.76 -4.36
C ALA A 567 17.63 -26.17 -3.78
N TYR A 568 17.44 -26.32 -2.47
CA TYR A 568 17.75 -27.56 -1.75
C TYR A 568 16.81 -27.82 -0.58
N LYS A 569 16.62 -29.09 -0.20
CA LYS A 569 15.77 -29.51 0.93
C LYS A 569 14.32 -29.00 0.85
N ASN A 570 13.79 -28.78 -0.35
CA ASN A 570 12.36 -28.49 -0.53
C ASN A 570 11.61 -29.82 -0.72
N HIS A 571 10.41 -29.94 -0.15
CA HIS A 571 9.60 -31.16 -0.14
C HIS A 571 8.30 -30.95 -0.92
N GLY A 572 7.92 -31.87 -1.81
CA GLY A 572 6.70 -31.75 -2.62
C GLY A 572 6.91 -31.92 -4.14
N ALA A 573 5.85 -31.80 -4.93
CA ALA A 573 5.84 -32.16 -6.36
C ALA A 573 6.89 -31.39 -7.19
N ASN A 574 7.79 -32.11 -7.88
CA ASN A 574 8.84 -31.56 -8.76
C ASN A 574 9.80 -30.55 -8.11
N ALA A 575 10.16 -30.74 -6.83
CA ALA A 575 11.19 -29.91 -6.19
C ALA A 575 12.52 -30.03 -6.96
N ILE A 576 12.86 -28.99 -7.74
CA ILE A 576 14.14 -28.86 -8.43
C ILE A 576 15.26 -29.03 -7.39
N THR A 577 16.18 -29.96 -7.63
CA THR A 577 17.41 -30.09 -6.84
C THR A 577 18.54 -29.43 -7.62
N ILE A 578 18.97 -28.22 -7.24
CA ILE A 578 20.22 -27.62 -7.76
C ILE A 578 21.16 -27.41 -6.57
N GLY A 579 22.24 -28.20 -6.58
CA GLY A 579 23.22 -28.39 -5.51
C GLY A 579 24.24 -27.25 -5.32
N ASP A 580 25.25 -27.55 -4.51
CA ASP A 580 25.64 -26.86 -3.27
C ASP A 580 26.96 -26.04 -3.43
N MET A 581 27.39 -25.06 -2.62
CA MET A 581 27.05 -24.65 -1.24
C MET A 581 27.25 -23.14 -0.97
N GLN A 582 26.58 -22.64 0.08
CA GLN A 582 26.79 -21.37 0.81
C GLN A 582 26.70 -20.06 -0.01
N PRO A 583 25.54 -19.39 -0.10
CA PRO A 583 25.51 -17.95 -0.28
C PRO A 583 25.86 -17.27 1.06
N ALA A 584 26.86 -16.39 1.05
CA ALA A 584 27.10 -15.50 2.18
C ALA A 584 25.94 -14.49 2.25
N LEU A 585 25.14 -14.55 3.31
CA LEU A 585 24.19 -13.47 3.63
C LEU A 585 25.00 -12.28 4.15
N PRO A 586 24.83 -11.05 3.61
CA PRO A 586 25.33 -9.88 4.29
C PRO A 586 24.42 -9.63 5.51
N ASN A 587 25.01 -9.77 6.69
CA ASN A 587 24.55 -9.24 7.98
C ASN A 587 23.38 -9.99 8.66
N GLN A 588 23.75 -11.00 9.46
CA GLN A 588 23.06 -11.22 10.74
C GLN A 588 23.58 -10.17 11.73
N TYR A 589 22.88 -9.03 11.85
CA TYR A 589 23.03 -8.09 12.96
C TYR A 589 21.66 -7.63 13.43
#